data_AF-B8BUS1-F1
#
_entry.id   AF-B8BUS1-F1
#
_cell.length_a   1.000
_cell.length_b   1.000
_cell.length_c   1.000
_cell.angle_alpha   90.00
_cell.angle_beta   90.00
_cell.angle_gamma   90.00
#
_symmetry.space_group_name_H-M   'P 1'
#
loop_
_entity.id
_entity.type
_entity.pdbx_description
1 polymer ?
#
loop_
_entity_poly.entity_id
_entity_poly.type
_entity_poly.pdbx_seq_one_letter_code
_entity_poly.pdbx_strand_id
1 'polypeptide(L)'
;MKTSIIIATAIFSRGTLVSAFSSTQPIVQSLPSKNIRTQRSALRFSADDEVQQLLEKARKLREEAATMSGKTLQEVEEESKQQKQIAEERQKELVEKARKEREEKSNNTQSRASSRVVPVPDDANSQVMQAAGAVERAFKDGIVRQTVRFALLGEEEAMSGEMNEWPGGAKQMYREAGRPLTESLLKEVRAYAVTESDGDEEQSRFPPAVSTNDIWDFDGSAVVTATTTSSQGDVKALLFPNTDTKYLNDIDTIHKEVGPKKLFLLINPFWRNVESWGFNILAPNGKKRAQEVIFDNGYEVTYAVLRFSARGEDCVAIKAYPYDWQMYAYREDPSWFNKEVPVWLGSSVEEPTSAQYSELLNSRPEFKMSKNMRQMQRMMGNDDQ
;
A
#
# COMPACT_ATOMS: atom_id res chain seq x y z
N MET A 1 14.57 -58.89 -24.93
CA MET A 1 15.95 -58.38 -24.80
C MET A 1 15.87 -57.08 -24.00
N LYS A 2 15.90 -57.08 -22.66
CA LYS A 2 17.10 -57.12 -21.79
C LYS A 2 18.26 -56.30 -22.35
N THR A 3 18.44 -55.06 -21.85
CA THR A 3 19.63 -54.67 -21.07
C THR A 3 19.34 -53.42 -20.22
N SER A 4 19.51 -53.55 -18.91
CA SER A 4 19.60 -52.48 -17.92
C SER A 4 21.04 -51.99 -17.83
N ILE A 5 21.26 -50.73 -17.44
CA ILE A 5 22.54 -50.25 -16.91
C ILE A 5 22.30 -49.72 -15.50
N ILE A 6 23.05 -50.31 -14.57
CA ILE A 6 23.27 -49.97 -13.16
C ILE A 6 24.56 -49.14 -13.09
N ILE A 7 24.75 -48.36 -12.01
CA ILE A 7 26.01 -47.96 -11.30
C ILE A 7 25.85 -46.49 -10.85
N ALA A 8 26.23 -46.02 -9.67
CA ALA A 8 26.58 -46.60 -8.38
C ALA A 8 26.66 -45.46 -7.36
N THR A 9 26.47 -45.83 -6.09
CA THR A 9 26.63 -45.04 -4.87
C THR A 9 28.10 -44.69 -4.61
N ALA A 10 28.37 -43.52 -4.03
CA ALA A 10 29.59 -43.29 -3.24
C ALA A 10 29.32 -42.33 -2.06
N ILE A 11 29.58 -42.86 -0.86
CA ILE A 11 29.58 -42.25 0.47
C ILE A 11 31.04 -41.93 0.83
N PHE A 12 31.34 -40.77 1.42
CA PHE A 12 32.44 -40.50 2.39
C PHE A 12 32.27 -39.02 2.86
N SER A 13 31.86 -38.68 4.08
CA SER A 13 32.44 -38.84 5.44
C SER A 13 33.44 -37.73 5.85
N ARG A 14 33.03 -37.02 6.90
CA ARG A 14 33.78 -36.46 8.05
C ARG A 14 34.85 -35.38 7.85
N GLY A 15 34.72 -34.32 8.65
CA GLY A 15 35.78 -33.36 8.95
C GLY A 15 35.38 -32.38 10.06
N THR A 16 35.32 -32.85 11.30
CA THR A 16 35.23 -32.06 12.53
C THR A 16 36.56 -31.35 12.80
N LEU A 17 36.56 -30.07 13.17
CA LEU A 17 37.64 -29.48 13.95
C LEU A 17 37.09 -28.62 15.08
N VAL A 18 37.61 -28.93 16.26
CA VAL A 18 37.40 -28.32 17.57
C VAL A 18 38.66 -27.54 17.94
N SER A 19 38.51 -26.61 18.89
CA SER A 19 39.54 -25.99 19.75
C SER A 19 40.05 -24.63 19.25
N ALA A 20 40.39 -23.65 20.08
CA ALA A 20 40.27 -23.44 21.52
C ALA A 20 40.85 -22.03 21.83
N PHE A 21 40.30 -21.37 22.86
CA PHE A 21 40.96 -20.49 23.84
C PHE A 21 42.10 -19.51 23.42
N SER A 22 41.94 -18.22 23.73
CA SER A 22 42.67 -17.60 24.86
C SER A 22 42.31 -16.12 25.06
N SER A 23 42.05 -15.78 26.32
CA SER A 23 42.00 -14.43 26.90
C SER A 23 43.39 -13.81 27.05
N THR A 24 43.51 -12.47 26.96
CA THR A 24 44.06 -11.56 28.01
C THR A 24 44.13 -10.10 27.50
N GLN A 25 43.70 -9.16 28.34
CA GLN A 25 43.83 -7.68 28.23
C GLN A 25 45.28 -7.21 28.56
N PRO A 26 45.56 -5.90 28.83
CA PRO A 26 45.34 -4.66 28.09
C PRO A 26 46.69 -3.91 27.84
N ILE A 27 46.75 -2.97 26.89
CA ILE A 27 47.85 -1.99 26.83
C ILE A 27 47.29 -0.57 26.94
N VAL A 28 47.70 0.07 28.03
CA VAL A 28 47.62 1.50 28.32
C VAL A 28 48.66 2.23 27.48
N GLN A 29 48.24 3.19 26.64
CA GLN A 29 49.08 4.30 26.25
C GLN A 29 48.28 5.61 26.23
N SER A 30 48.80 6.56 26.99
CA SER A 30 48.33 7.91 27.24
C SER A 30 48.72 8.89 26.11
N LEU A 31 47.74 9.71 25.70
CA LEU A 31 47.73 11.14 25.32
C LEU A 31 48.97 11.78 24.63
N PRO A 32 48.75 12.65 23.62
CA PRO A 32 48.50 14.06 23.96
C PRO A 32 47.36 14.75 23.18
N SER A 33 46.75 15.68 23.90
CA SER A 33 45.75 16.68 23.51
C SER A 33 46.13 17.55 22.31
N LYS A 34 45.24 17.66 21.31
CA LYS A 34 45.13 18.83 20.41
C LYS A 34 43.67 19.12 20.06
N ASN A 35 43.27 20.35 20.39
CA ASN A 35 42.11 21.14 19.95
C ASN A 35 41.31 20.61 18.75
N ILE A 36 40.07 20.19 18.99
CA ILE A 36 39.02 20.15 17.96
C ILE A 36 38.06 21.31 18.24
N ARG A 37 38.37 22.45 17.62
CA ARG A 37 37.50 23.62 17.53
C ARG A 37 36.58 23.41 16.31
N THR A 38 35.30 23.21 16.58
CA THR A 38 34.15 23.56 15.74
C THR A 38 34.38 23.62 14.21
N GLN A 39 34.04 22.52 13.52
CA GLN A 39 33.60 22.57 12.12
C GLN A 39 32.17 22.03 12.03
N ARG A 40 31.21 22.89 12.34
CA ARG A 40 29.78 22.74 12.05
C ARG A 40 29.28 24.07 11.50
N SER A 41 29.67 24.46 10.28
CA SER A 41 29.20 25.74 9.69
C SER A 41 29.42 25.91 8.19
N ALA A 42 29.37 24.87 7.35
CA ALA A 42 29.57 25.05 5.90
C ALA A 42 28.49 24.42 4.98
N LEU A 43 27.54 23.62 5.50
CA LEU A 43 26.51 22.96 4.68
C LEU A 43 25.07 23.45 4.95
N ARG A 44 24.89 24.49 5.78
CA ARG A 44 23.58 25.14 6.00
C ARG A 44 23.38 26.43 5.22
N PHE A 45 24.44 27.02 4.68
CA PHE A 45 24.34 28.29 3.95
C PHE A 45 23.77 28.14 2.52
N SER A 46 23.91 26.97 1.87
CA SER A 46 23.46 26.79 0.47
C SER A 46 21.94 26.71 0.31
N ALA A 47 21.25 26.01 1.21
CA ALA A 47 19.78 25.86 1.13
C ALA A 47 19.07 27.17 1.55
N ASP A 48 19.60 27.88 2.54
CA ASP A 48 19.05 29.15 2.97
C ASP A 48 19.27 30.24 1.91
N ASP A 49 20.42 30.26 1.22
CA ASP A 49 20.68 31.17 0.09
C ASP A 49 19.77 30.88 -1.11
N GLU A 50 19.51 29.61 -1.43
CA GLU A 50 18.58 29.23 -2.51
C GLU A 50 17.14 29.62 -2.20
N VAL A 51 16.69 29.45 -0.95
CA VAL A 51 15.38 29.90 -0.48
C VAL A 51 15.28 31.42 -0.54
N GLN A 52 16.32 32.16 -0.16
CA GLN A 52 16.33 33.62 -0.26
C GLN A 52 16.29 34.10 -1.72
N GLN A 53 17.05 33.46 -2.63
CA GLN A 53 17.01 33.78 -4.06
C GLN A 53 15.63 33.50 -4.68
N LEU A 54 14.94 32.45 -4.23
CA LEU A 54 13.57 32.15 -4.67
C LEU A 54 12.56 33.17 -4.13
N LEU A 55 12.72 33.59 -2.86
CA LEU A 55 11.89 34.65 -2.27
C LEU A 55 12.08 35.98 -2.99
N GLU A 56 13.32 36.32 -3.37
CA GLU A 56 13.61 37.53 -4.15
C GLU A 56 13.05 37.46 -5.58
N LYS A 57 13.18 36.31 -6.25
CA LYS A 57 12.56 36.10 -7.58
C LYS A 57 11.04 36.18 -7.52
N ALA A 58 10.43 35.59 -6.49
CA ALA A 58 9.00 35.71 -6.25
C ALA A 58 8.59 37.16 -5.96
N ARG A 59 9.42 37.93 -5.23
CA ARG A 59 9.18 39.36 -4.99
C ARG A 59 9.26 40.17 -6.27
N LYS A 60 10.26 39.95 -7.13
CA LYS A 60 10.38 40.62 -8.43
C LYS A 60 9.22 40.32 -9.36
N LEU A 61 8.81 39.06 -9.47
CA LEU A 61 7.63 38.68 -10.27
C LEU A 61 6.34 39.34 -9.75
N ARG A 62 6.22 39.55 -8.44
CA ARG A 62 5.09 40.28 -7.84
C ARG A 62 5.14 41.78 -8.08
N GLU A 63 6.33 42.39 -8.01
CA GLU A 63 6.54 43.80 -8.34
C GLU A 63 6.21 44.06 -9.83
N GLU A 64 6.61 43.16 -10.72
CA GLU A 64 6.28 43.19 -12.16
C GLU A 64 4.77 42.99 -12.40
N ALA A 65 4.11 42.07 -11.70
CA ALA A 65 2.66 41.86 -11.80
C ALA A 65 1.85 43.06 -11.26
N ALA A 66 2.33 43.70 -10.19
CA ALA A 66 1.73 44.91 -9.64
C ALA A 66 1.85 46.09 -10.61
N THR A 67 3.04 46.30 -11.20
CA THR A 67 3.25 47.35 -12.21
C THR A 67 2.45 47.11 -13.49
N MET A 68 2.28 45.85 -13.92
CA MET A 68 1.48 45.53 -15.11
C MET A 68 -0.04 45.67 -14.89
N SER A 69 -0.54 45.46 -13.68
CA SER A 69 -1.99 45.58 -13.40
C SER A 69 -2.42 46.94 -12.84
N GLY A 70 -1.47 47.85 -12.62
CA GLY A 70 -1.74 49.19 -12.07
C GLY A 70 -2.20 49.19 -10.60
N LYS A 71 -1.93 48.10 -9.87
CA LYS A 71 -2.32 47.88 -8.47
C LYS A 71 -1.11 47.95 -7.54
N THR A 72 -1.36 48.19 -6.26
CA THR A 72 -0.30 48.18 -5.24
C THR A 72 0.13 46.75 -4.90
N LEU A 73 1.36 46.56 -4.43
CA LEU A 73 1.90 45.24 -4.06
C LEU A 73 1.06 44.55 -2.96
N GLN A 74 0.48 45.33 -2.04
CA GLN A 74 -0.40 44.84 -0.98
C GLN A 74 -1.72 44.30 -1.52
N GLU A 75 -2.33 44.97 -2.50
CA GLU A 75 -3.57 44.51 -3.15
C GLU A 75 -3.35 43.20 -3.91
N VAL A 76 -2.21 43.03 -4.58
CA VAL A 76 -1.85 41.77 -5.27
C VAL A 76 -1.66 40.62 -4.26
N GLU A 77 -1.10 40.90 -3.08
CA GLU A 77 -0.91 39.89 -2.05
C GLU A 77 -2.23 39.45 -1.40
N GLU A 78 -3.14 40.41 -1.15
CA GLU A 78 -4.48 40.13 -0.63
C GLU A 78 -5.34 39.39 -1.66
N GLU A 79 -5.33 39.78 -2.93
CA GLU A 79 -6.02 39.06 -4.01
C GLU A 79 -5.50 37.62 -4.17
N SER A 80 -4.19 37.41 -4.08
CA SER A 80 -3.59 36.07 -4.15
C SER A 80 -3.99 35.20 -2.95
N LYS A 81 -4.01 35.77 -1.74
CA LYS A 81 -4.47 35.06 -0.52
C LYS A 81 -5.96 34.72 -0.61
N GLN A 82 -6.79 35.65 -1.04
CA GLN A 82 -8.23 35.43 -1.22
C GLN A 82 -8.52 34.38 -2.30
N GLN A 83 -7.83 34.44 -3.45
CA GLN A 83 -7.97 33.42 -4.50
C GLN A 83 -7.55 32.03 -4.01
N LYS A 84 -6.48 31.94 -3.21
CA LYS A 84 -6.05 30.67 -2.62
C LYS A 84 -7.08 30.12 -1.64
N GLN A 85 -7.66 30.96 -0.79
CA GLN A 85 -8.72 30.55 0.14
C GLN A 85 -9.98 30.09 -0.60
N ILE A 86 -10.43 30.83 -1.63
CA ILE A 86 -11.58 30.46 -2.45
C ILE A 86 -11.33 29.14 -3.20
N ALA A 87 -10.11 28.91 -3.70
CA ALA A 87 -9.75 27.65 -4.35
C ALA A 87 -9.75 26.47 -3.37
N GLU A 88 -9.22 26.67 -2.15
CA GLU A 88 -9.24 25.65 -1.09
C GLU A 88 -10.68 25.34 -0.63
N GLU A 89 -11.54 26.34 -0.50
CA GLU A 89 -12.95 26.16 -0.15
C GLU A 89 -13.73 25.42 -1.25
N ARG A 90 -13.57 25.83 -2.51
CA ARG A 90 -14.19 25.12 -3.65
C ARG A 90 -13.70 23.67 -3.74
N GLN A 91 -12.43 23.42 -3.46
CA GLN A 91 -11.89 22.07 -3.47
C GLN A 91 -12.50 21.22 -2.36
N LYS A 92 -12.64 21.77 -1.14
CA LYS A 92 -13.33 21.09 -0.04
C LYS A 92 -14.78 20.79 -0.37
N GLU A 93 -15.49 21.75 -0.96
CA GLU A 93 -16.90 21.60 -1.33
C GLU A 93 -17.09 20.52 -2.42
N LEU A 94 -16.22 20.48 -3.44
CA LEU A 94 -16.24 19.46 -4.48
C LEU A 94 -15.94 18.06 -3.92
N VAL A 95 -14.96 17.94 -3.02
CA VAL A 95 -14.64 16.67 -2.34
C VAL A 95 -15.81 16.22 -1.47
N GLU A 96 -16.42 17.13 -0.71
CA GLU A 96 -17.57 16.82 0.14
C GLU A 96 -18.80 16.44 -0.69
N LYS A 97 -19.03 17.10 -1.83
CA LYS A 97 -20.11 16.76 -2.77
C LYS A 97 -19.87 15.40 -3.41
N ALA A 98 -18.67 15.11 -3.88
CA ALA A 98 -18.29 13.79 -4.39
C ALA A 98 -18.41 12.72 -3.31
N ARG A 99 -18.12 13.06 -2.04
CA ARG A 99 -18.31 12.16 -0.89
C ARG A 99 -19.80 11.88 -0.65
N LYS A 100 -20.66 12.89 -0.66
CA LYS A 100 -22.12 12.73 -0.48
C LYS A 100 -22.75 11.94 -1.62
N GLU A 101 -22.38 12.20 -2.88
CA GLU A 101 -22.86 11.43 -4.04
C GLU A 101 -22.41 9.96 -3.99
N ARG A 102 -21.22 9.68 -3.40
CA ARG A 102 -20.76 8.31 -3.14
C ARG A 102 -21.53 7.67 -1.98
N GLU A 103 -21.77 8.39 -0.88
CA GLU A 103 -22.56 7.90 0.26
C GLU A 103 -24.02 7.58 -0.17
N GLU A 104 -24.64 8.39 -1.02
CA GLU A 104 -26.00 8.16 -1.52
C GLU A 104 -26.09 6.94 -2.45
N LYS A 105 -25.12 6.76 -3.36
CA LYS A 105 -25.03 5.56 -4.22
C LYS A 105 -24.72 4.29 -3.42
N SER A 106 -23.91 4.43 -2.37
CA SER A 106 -23.54 3.36 -1.46
C SER A 106 -24.72 2.91 -0.60
N ASN A 107 -25.47 3.85 -0.02
CA ASN A 107 -26.62 3.57 0.86
C ASN A 107 -27.74 2.78 0.16
N ASN A 108 -27.96 3.01 -1.13
CA ASN A 108 -28.98 2.28 -1.90
C ASN A 108 -28.59 0.82 -2.20
N THR A 109 -27.28 0.51 -2.22
CA THR A 109 -26.73 -0.84 -2.46
C THR A 109 -26.38 -1.56 -1.15
N GLN A 110 -26.10 -0.82 -0.07
CA GLN A 110 -25.57 -1.32 1.21
C GLN A 110 -26.59 -1.97 2.15
N SER A 111 -27.90 -1.79 1.99
CA SER A 111 -28.88 -2.26 3.00
C SER A 111 -28.93 -3.79 3.17
N ARG A 112 -28.26 -4.56 2.28
CA ARG A 112 -28.08 -6.03 2.41
C ARG A 112 -26.63 -6.49 2.61
N ALA A 113 -25.62 -5.65 2.35
CA ALA A 113 -24.22 -6.07 2.32
C ALA A 113 -23.48 -5.90 3.66
N SER A 114 -23.94 -5.04 4.58
CA SER A 114 -23.20 -4.65 5.80
C SER A 114 -23.02 -5.73 6.88
N SER A 115 -23.54 -6.95 6.70
CA SER A 115 -23.66 -7.94 7.79
C SER A 115 -22.64 -9.09 7.78
N ARG A 116 -21.77 -9.20 6.77
CA ARG A 116 -20.81 -10.32 6.69
C ARG A 116 -19.42 -9.92 7.15
N VAL A 117 -18.96 -10.54 8.23
CA VAL A 117 -17.58 -10.46 8.71
C VAL A 117 -16.65 -11.15 7.70
N VAL A 118 -15.62 -10.44 7.23
CA VAL A 118 -14.63 -10.94 6.27
C VAL A 118 -13.42 -11.47 7.04
N PRO A 119 -13.10 -12.77 6.99
CA PRO A 119 -12.02 -13.33 7.80
C PRO A 119 -10.66 -12.77 7.41
N VAL A 120 -9.77 -12.63 8.40
CA VAL A 120 -8.37 -12.28 8.13
C VAL A 120 -7.71 -13.40 7.32
N PRO A 121 -7.10 -13.12 6.16
CA PRO A 121 -6.43 -14.16 5.38
C PRO A 121 -5.21 -14.65 6.14
N ASP A 122 -5.00 -15.96 6.17
CA ASP A 122 -3.90 -16.58 6.93
C ASP A 122 -2.56 -16.49 6.18
N ASP A 123 -2.59 -16.52 4.85
CA ASP A 123 -1.41 -16.58 3.97
C ASP A 123 -1.60 -15.79 2.66
N ALA A 124 -0.57 -15.81 1.81
CA ALA A 124 -0.57 -15.19 0.49
C ALA A 124 -1.70 -15.72 -0.42
N ASN A 125 -1.95 -17.04 -0.42
CA ASN A 125 -2.99 -17.65 -1.26
C ASN A 125 -4.39 -17.21 -0.84
N SER A 126 -4.64 -17.17 0.47
CA SER A 126 -5.89 -16.69 1.05
C SER A 126 -6.13 -15.23 0.69
N GLN A 127 -5.08 -14.39 0.70
CA GLN A 127 -5.18 -13.01 0.23
C GLN A 127 -5.56 -12.93 -1.25
N VAL A 128 -4.93 -13.75 -2.10
CA VAL A 128 -5.22 -13.79 -3.54
C VAL A 128 -6.67 -14.20 -3.78
N MET A 129 -7.16 -15.25 -3.13
CA MET A 129 -8.53 -15.73 -3.28
C MET A 129 -9.56 -14.70 -2.82
N GLN A 130 -9.31 -14.05 -1.68
CA GLN A 130 -10.19 -12.98 -1.18
C GLN A 130 -10.19 -11.76 -2.12
N ALA A 131 -9.01 -11.36 -2.61
CA ALA A 131 -8.85 -10.25 -3.54
C ALA A 131 -9.55 -10.54 -4.88
N ALA A 132 -9.34 -11.71 -5.48
CA ALA A 132 -9.98 -12.11 -6.72
C ALA A 132 -11.51 -12.03 -6.62
N GLY A 133 -12.08 -12.60 -5.55
CA GLY A 133 -13.51 -12.54 -5.32
C GLY A 133 -14.04 -11.11 -5.13
N ALA A 134 -13.29 -10.23 -4.45
CA ALA A 134 -13.68 -8.83 -4.28
C ALA A 134 -13.63 -8.05 -5.61
N VAL A 135 -12.57 -8.26 -6.39
CA VAL A 135 -12.36 -7.64 -7.71
C VAL A 135 -13.46 -8.05 -8.69
N GLU A 136 -13.80 -9.34 -8.73
CA GLU A 136 -14.85 -9.86 -9.61
C GLU A 136 -16.24 -9.34 -9.25
N ARG A 137 -16.57 -9.27 -7.95
CA ARG A 137 -17.85 -8.69 -7.51
C ARG A 137 -17.95 -7.22 -7.92
N ALA A 138 -16.90 -6.45 -7.67
CA ALA A 138 -16.85 -5.05 -8.06
C ALA A 138 -16.95 -4.87 -9.59
N PHE A 139 -16.29 -5.74 -10.36
CA PHE A 139 -16.36 -5.71 -11.82
C PHE A 139 -17.76 -6.03 -12.34
N LYS A 140 -18.45 -7.02 -11.75
CA LYS A 140 -19.86 -7.35 -12.08
C LYS A 140 -20.80 -6.18 -11.80
N ASP A 141 -20.50 -5.38 -10.78
CA ASP A 141 -21.25 -4.17 -10.45
C ASP A 141 -20.83 -2.94 -11.29
N GLY A 142 -19.94 -3.13 -12.28
CA GLY A 142 -19.53 -2.11 -13.25
C GLY A 142 -18.28 -1.31 -12.87
N ILE A 143 -17.59 -1.67 -11.79
CA ILE A 143 -16.36 -0.99 -11.35
C ILE A 143 -15.17 -1.58 -12.12
N VAL A 144 -14.74 -0.88 -13.18
CA VAL A 144 -13.66 -1.32 -14.09
C VAL A 144 -12.29 -0.71 -13.78
N ARG A 145 -12.21 0.24 -12.84
CA ARG A 145 -10.98 0.84 -12.35
C ARG A 145 -10.89 0.57 -10.86
N GLN A 146 -9.92 -0.25 -10.48
CA GLN A 146 -9.85 -0.73 -9.11
C GLN A 146 -8.43 -0.61 -8.55
N THR A 147 -8.35 -0.48 -7.23
CA THR A 147 -7.11 -0.50 -6.46
C THR A 147 -7.13 -1.69 -5.51
N VAL A 148 -6.04 -2.45 -5.52
CA VAL A 148 -5.83 -3.62 -4.66
C VAL A 148 -4.59 -3.36 -3.81
N ARG A 149 -4.66 -3.56 -2.49
CA ARG A 149 -3.50 -3.45 -1.59
C ARG A 149 -3.30 -4.74 -0.81
N PHE A 150 -2.29 -5.51 -1.17
CA PHE A 150 -1.88 -6.67 -0.39
C PHE A 150 -1.08 -6.27 0.84
N ALA A 151 -1.07 -7.12 1.86
CA ALA A 151 -0.14 -7.02 2.99
C ALA A 151 1.32 -7.29 2.57
N LEU A 152 1.53 -7.76 1.33
CA LEU A 152 2.82 -8.19 0.79
C LEU A 152 3.44 -9.24 1.71
N LEU A 153 2.85 -10.43 1.72
CA LEU A 153 3.45 -11.60 2.37
C LEU A 153 4.30 -12.35 1.34
N GLY A 154 5.46 -12.84 1.77
CA GLY A 154 6.20 -13.87 1.04
C GLY A 154 5.42 -15.20 0.98
N GLU A 155 5.83 -16.13 0.12
CA GLU A 155 5.12 -17.40 -0.10
C GLU A 155 5.00 -18.27 1.16
N GLU A 156 6.00 -18.23 2.04
CA GLU A 156 6.03 -19.01 3.29
C GLU A 156 5.60 -18.18 4.52
N GLU A 157 5.22 -16.92 4.32
CA GLU A 157 4.91 -16.01 5.42
C GLU A 157 3.43 -16.09 5.82
N ALA A 158 3.20 -16.11 7.13
CA ALA A 158 1.86 -16.04 7.70
C ALA A 158 1.44 -14.59 7.96
N MET A 159 0.14 -14.33 7.94
CA MET A 159 -0.42 -13.02 8.30
C MET A 159 -0.27 -12.71 9.79
N SER A 160 -0.31 -13.74 10.65
CA SER A 160 -0.07 -13.61 12.10
C SER A 160 1.43 -13.63 12.42
N GLY A 161 1.83 -13.00 13.53
CA GLY A 161 3.22 -12.98 13.99
C GLY A 161 3.89 -11.62 13.80
N GLU A 162 5.22 -11.58 13.90
CA GLU A 162 5.96 -10.32 13.76
C GLU A 162 5.74 -9.68 12.39
N MET A 163 5.61 -8.36 12.37
CA MET A 163 5.41 -7.62 11.14
C MET A 163 6.73 -7.65 10.35
N ASN A 164 6.71 -8.34 9.20
CA ASN A 164 7.90 -8.41 8.34
C ASN A 164 8.18 -7.04 7.74
N GLU A 165 9.23 -6.39 8.25
CA GLU A 165 9.80 -5.21 7.61
C GLU A 165 10.72 -5.66 6.48
N TRP A 166 10.37 -5.29 5.24
CA TRP A 166 11.12 -5.65 4.05
C TRP A 166 12.54 -5.02 4.04
N PRO A 167 13.62 -5.80 4.25
CA PRO A 167 14.95 -5.24 4.49
C PRO A 167 15.62 -4.66 3.24
N GLY A 168 15.28 -5.15 2.04
CA GLY A 168 15.87 -4.74 0.76
C GLY A 168 15.04 -3.76 -0.05
N GLY A 169 14.04 -3.12 0.56
CA GLY A 169 13.24 -2.07 -0.08
C GLY A 169 12.37 -2.56 -1.25
N ALA A 170 11.94 -1.61 -2.10
CA ALA A 170 10.89 -1.85 -3.09
C ALA A 170 11.22 -2.93 -4.13
N LYS A 171 12.49 -3.08 -4.55
CA LYS A 171 12.91 -4.15 -5.46
C LYS A 171 12.80 -5.55 -4.86
N GLN A 172 13.11 -5.69 -3.57
CA GLN A 172 12.94 -6.98 -2.88
C GLN A 172 11.44 -7.26 -2.69
N MET A 173 10.68 -6.26 -2.24
CA MET A 173 9.21 -6.36 -2.14
C MET A 173 8.59 -6.81 -3.46
N TYR A 174 9.07 -6.28 -4.58
CA TYR A 174 8.59 -6.62 -5.92
C TYR A 174 8.83 -8.09 -6.24
N ARG A 175 10.07 -8.55 -6.05
CA ARG A 175 10.49 -9.89 -6.40
C ARG A 175 9.82 -10.96 -5.53
N GLU A 176 9.73 -10.71 -4.23
CA GLU A 176 9.38 -11.72 -3.23
C GLU A 176 7.88 -11.78 -2.94
N ALA A 177 7.14 -10.67 -3.07
CA ALA A 177 5.70 -10.64 -2.80
C ALA A 177 4.89 -9.98 -3.92
N GLY A 178 5.26 -8.77 -4.33
CA GLY A 178 4.46 -7.95 -5.26
C GLY A 178 4.13 -8.67 -6.56
N ARG A 179 5.17 -9.17 -7.26
CA ARG A 179 5.01 -9.87 -8.54
C ARG A 179 4.30 -11.22 -8.37
N PRO A 180 4.73 -12.14 -7.49
CA PRO A 180 4.02 -13.41 -7.28
C PRO A 180 2.54 -13.24 -6.93
N LEU A 181 2.20 -12.31 -6.03
CA LEU A 181 0.81 -12.03 -5.63
C LEU A 181 -0.01 -11.48 -6.79
N THR A 182 0.57 -10.56 -7.58
CA THR A 182 -0.14 -9.97 -8.73
C THR A 182 -0.36 -10.98 -9.85
N GLU A 183 0.65 -11.79 -10.18
CA GLU A 183 0.51 -12.85 -11.18
C GLU A 183 -0.52 -13.89 -10.74
N SER A 184 -0.54 -14.24 -9.45
CA SER A 184 -1.51 -15.19 -8.89
C SER A 184 -2.92 -14.61 -8.87
N LEU A 185 -3.09 -13.35 -8.47
CA LEU A 185 -4.37 -12.64 -8.58
C LEU A 185 -4.91 -12.66 -10.01
N LEU A 186 -4.08 -12.32 -10.99
CA LEU A 186 -4.50 -12.27 -12.38
C LEU A 186 -4.79 -13.65 -12.97
N LYS A 187 -4.18 -14.73 -12.46
CA LYS A 187 -4.55 -16.11 -12.80
C LYS A 187 -5.92 -16.52 -12.23
N GLU A 188 -6.36 -15.88 -11.15
CA GLU A 188 -7.65 -16.19 -10.50
C GLU A 188 -8.80 -15.31 -10.97
N VAL A 189 -8.57 -14.04 -11.29
CA VAL A 189 -9.63 -13.11 -11.70
C VAL A 189 -10.28 -13.54 -13.03
N ARG A 190 -11.61 -13.59 -13.04
CA ARG A 190 -12.45 -13.83 -14.22
C ARG A 190 -13.32 -12.61 -14.50
N ALA A 191 -12.78 -11.65 -15.25
CA ALA A 191 -13.44 -10.39 -15.58
C ALA A 191 -14.17 -10.44 -16.94
N TYR A 192 -15.13 -11.35 -17.11
CA TYR A 192 -15.94 -11.42 -18.34
C TYR A 192 -17.12 -10.45 -18.29
N ALA A 193 -17.33 -9.68 -19.36
CA ALA A 193 -18.49 -8.80 -19.46
C ALA A 193 -19.79 -9.63 -19.54
N VAL A 194 -20.78 -9.29 -18.70
CA VAL A 194 -22.04 -10.04 -18.51
C VAL A 194 -22.94 -10.09 -19.76
N THR A 195 -22.55 -9.43 -20.85
CA THR A 195 -23.31 -9.32 -22.09
C THR A 195 -22.74 -10.23 -23.16
N GLU A 196 -23.16 -11.50 -23.18
CA GLU A 196 -23.79 -12.16 -24.34
C GLU A 196 -23.62 -13.70 -24.29
N SER A 197 -24.76 -14.37 -24.06
CA SER A 197 -25.08 -15.76 -24.44
C SER A 197 -24.39 -16.92 -23.69
N ASP A 198 -25.20 -17.97 -23.49
CA ASP A 198 -24.95 -19.27 -22.84
C ASP A 198 -23.77 -20.11 -23.41
N GLY A 199 -22.86 -19.51 -24.18
CA GLY A 199 -21.69 -20.15 -24.79
C GLY A 199 -20.34 -19.82 -24.14
N ASP A 200 -20.24 -18.76 -23.33
CA ASP A 200 -18.97 -18.31 -22.74
C ASP A 200 -18.62 -19.00 -21.40
N GLU A 201 -19.51 -19.84 -20.86
CA GLU A 201 -19.22 -20.64 -19.67
C GLU A 201 -18.07 -21.63 -19.89
N GLU A 202 -17.84 -22.10 -21.12
CA GLU A 202 -16.70 -22.97 -21.43
C GLU A 202 -15.37 -22.21 -21.48
N GLN A 203 -15.38 -20.91 -21.86
CA GLN A 203 -14.17 -20.07 -21.88
C GLN A 203 -13.70 -19.70 -20.47
N SER A 204 -14.62 -19.65 -19.50
CA SER A 204 -14.30 -19.44 -18.08
C SER A 204 -13.51 -20.59 -17.42
N ARG A 205 -13.38 -21.76 -18.07
CA ARG A 205 -12.74 -22.95 -17.48
C ARG A 205 -11.23 -22.90 -17.45
N PHE A 206 -10.59 -22.13 -18.34
CA PHE A 206 -9.13 -22.07 -18.41
C PHE A 206 -8.59 -20.81 -17.71
N PRO A 207 -7.52 -20.94 -16.91
CA PRO A 207 -6.88 -19.77 -16.32
C PRO A 207 -6.28 -18.88 -17.44
N PRO A 208 -6.38 -17.56 -17.31
CA PRO A 208 -5.80 -16.63 -18.27
C PRO A 208 -4.28 -16.81 -18.35
N ALA A 209 -3.75 -16.57 -19.54
CA ALA A 209 -2.30 -16.51 -19.73
C ALA A 209 -1.79 -15.18 -19.15
N VAL A 210 -0.89 -15.26 -18.17
CA VAL A 210 -0.33 -14.07 -17.52
C VAL A 210 1.07 -13.78 -18.06
N SER A 211 1.30 -12.53 -18.43
CA SER A 211 2.59 -12.01 -18.86
C SER A 211 2.96 -10.78 -18.04
N THR A 212 4.26 -10.63 -17.76
CA THR A 212 4.79 -9.54 -16.93
C THR A 212 5.81 -8.76 -17.73
N ASN A 213 5.56 -7.45 -17.86
CA ASN A 213 6.49 -6.50 -18.45
C ASN A 213 7.11 -5.67 -17.33
N ASP A 214 8.31 -6.05 -16.91
CA ASP A 214 9.08 -5.32 -15.91
C ASP A 214 9.34 -3.89 -16.40
N ILE A 215 8.94 -2.91 -15.59
CA ILE A 215 9.35 -1.53 -15.78
C ILE A 215 10.70 -1.43 -15.08
N TRP A 216 11.77 -1.36 -15.87
CA TRP A 216 13.15 -1.28 -15.35
C TRP A 216 13.48 0.09 -14.76
N ASP A 217 12.71 0.51 -13.75
CA ASP A 217 12.97 1.68 -12.94
C ASP A 217 13.62 1.31 -11.60
N PHE A 218 13.93 2.33 -10.80
CA PHE A 218 14.61 2.13 -9.52
C PHE A 218 13.72 1.44 -8.48
N ASP A 219 12.40 1.49 -8.66
CA ASP A 219 11.44 1.15 -7.60
C ASP A 219 10.89 -0.27 -7.72
N GLY A 220 11.13 -0.97 -8.83
CA GLY A 220 10.64 -2.35 -9.00
C GLY A 220 9.16 -2.38 -9.32
N SER A 221 8.77 -1.72 -10.40
CA SER A 221 7.39 -1.69 -10.90
C SER A 221 7.21 -2.60 -12.11
N ALA A 222 5.98 -3.01 -12.39
CA ALA A 222 5.67 -3.80 -13.59
C ALA A 222 4.25 -3.61 -14.08
N VAL A 223 4.05 -3.82 -15.38
CA VAL A 223 2.72 -4.03 -15.95
C VAL A 223 2.51 -5.53 -16.12
N VAL A 224 1.51 -6.06 -15.43
CA VAL A 224 1.11 -7.46 -15.56
C VAL A 224 -0.18 -7.52 -16.36
N THR A 225 -0.21 -8.37 -17.39
CA THR A 225 -1.36 -8.54 -18.29
C THR A 225 -1.85 -9.97 -18.22
N ALA A 226 -3.14 -10.13 -17.93
CA ALA A 226 -3.86 -11.39 -18.07
C ALA A 226 -4.60 -11.37 -19.39
N THR A 227 -4.28 -12.30 -20.29
CA THR A 227 -4.95 -12.45 -21.58
C THR A 227 -5.86 -13.67 -21.54
N THR A 228 -7.11 -13.47 -21.92
CA THR A 228 -8.09 -14.55 -22.05
C THR A 228 -8.31 -14.91 -23.52
N THR A 229 -9.04 -15.98 -23.81
CA THR A 229 -9.40 -16.36 -25.19
C THR A 229 -10.26 -15.30 -25.89
N SER A 230 -11.03 -14.54 -25.12
CA SER A 230 -11.80 -13.39 -25.60
C SER A 230 -11.12 -12.09 -25.17
N SER A 231 -10.71 -11.25 -26.11
CA SER A 231 -10.05 -9.97 -25.78
C SER A 231 -10.84 -9.04 -24.85
N GLN A 232 -12.14 -9.29 -24.63
CA GLN A 232 -12.95 -8.53 -23.68
C GLN A 232 -12.65 -8.85 -22.21
N GLY A 233 -12.15 -10.06 -21.91
CA GLY A 233 -11.79 -10.50 -20.57
C GLY A 233 -10.36 -10.14 -20.15
N ASP A 234 -9.61 -9.46 -21.01
CA ASP A 234 -8.23 -9.09 -20.73
C ASP A 234 -8.16 -8.08 -19.58
N VAL A 235 -7.27 -8.37 -18.63
CA VAL A 235 -7.04 -7.54 -17.44
C VAL A 235 -5.61 -7.02 -17.48
N LYS A 236 -5.45 -5.71 -17.23
CA LYS A 236 -4.13 -5.13 -16.96
C LYS A 236 -4.02 -4.73 -15.50
N ALA A 237 -2.82 -4.87 -14.95
CA ALA A 237 -2.48 -4.41 -13.62
C ALA A 237 -1.15 -3.65 -13.65
N LEU A 238 -1.10 -2.49 -12.99
CA LEU A 238 0.14 -1.75 -12.73
C LEU A 238 0.53 -1.95 -11.27
N LEU A 239 1.66 -2.60 -11.05
CA LEU A 239 2.20 -2.92 -9.73
C LEU A 239 3.17 -1.84 -9.26
N PHE A 240 3.01 -1.44 -8.00
CA PHE A 240 3.86 -0.47 -7.29
C PHE A 240 4.02 0.91 -7.97
N PRO A 241 2.97 1.49 -8.59
CA PRO A 241 3.12 2.86 -9.06
C PRO A 241 3.40 3.81 -7.89
N ASN A 242 4.28 4.78 -8.12
CA ASN A 242 4.66 5.79 -7.14
C ASN A 242 4.08 7.19 -7.47
N THR A 243 4.41 8.22 -6.69
CA THR A 243 3.89 9.58 -6.87
C THR A 243 4.60 10.40 -7.99
N ASP A 244 5.57 9.82 -8.69
CA ASP A 244 6.25 10.46 -9.81
C ASP A 244 5.33 10.66 -11.02
N THR A 245 5.62 11.73 -11.76
CA THR A 245 4.89 12.09 -12.97
C THR A 245 4.94 11.00 -14.05
N LYS A 246 6.00 10.17 -14.07
CA LYS A 246 6.12 9.02 -14.98
C LYS A 246 4.92 8.08 -14.81
N TYR A 247 4.60 7.68 -13.59
CA TYR A 247 3.52 6.73 -13.35
C TYR A 247 2.14 7.33 -13.65
N LEU A 248 1.96 8.65 -13.47
CA LEU A 248 0.76 9.33 -13.94
C LEU A 248 0.60 9.22 -15.46
N ASN A 249 1.70 9.33 -16.23
CA ASN A 249 1.67 9.14 -17.68
C ASN A 249 1.38 7.66 -18.04
N ASP A 250 2.02 6.73 -17.34
CA ASP A 250 1.85 5.29 -17.57
C ASP A 250 0.38 4.88 -17.30
N ILE A 251 -0.19 5.35 -16.19
CA ILE A 251 -1.60 5.10 -15.82
C ILE A 251 -2.55 5.68 -16.86
N ASP A 252 -2.37 6.94 -17.27
CA ASP A 252 -3.23 7.57 -18.28
C ASP A 252 -3.14 6.86 -19.64
N THR A 253 -1.93 6.44 -20.03
CA THR A 253 -1.70 5.70 -21.28
C THR A 253 -2.39 4.33 -21.25
N ILE A 254 -2.17 3.54 -20.20
CA ILE A 254 -2.78 2.22 -20.04
C ILE A 254 -4.30 2.36 -19.91
N HIS A 255 -4.80 3.35 -19.17
CA HIS A 255 -6.23 3.62 -19.04
C HIS A 255 -6.91 3.81 -20.40
N LYS A 256 -6.28 4.58 -21.29
CA LYS A 256 -6.76 4.83 -22.66
C LYS A 256 -6.69 3.57 -23.53
N GLU A 257 -5.61 2.79 -23.41
CA GLU A 257 -5.43 1.54 -24.15
C GLU A 257 -6.46 0.46 -23.76
N VAL A 258 -6.70 0.29 -22.46
CA VAL A 258 -7.65 -0.68 -21.91
C VAL A 258 -9.09 -0.29 -22.27
N GLY A 259 -9.38 1.01 -22.32
CA GLY A 259 -10.70 1.54 -22.64
C GLY A 259 -11.74 1.33 -21.53
N PRO A 260 -12.96 1.85 -21.68
CA PRO A 260 -13.90 2.05 -20.57
C PRO A 260 -14.58 0.77 -20.06
N LYS A 261 -14.43 -0.37 -20.74
CA LYS A 261 -15.14 -1.62 -20.39
C LYS A 261 -14.26 -2.68 -19.74
N LYS A 262 -12.96 -2.65 -20.02
CA LYS A 262 -12.02 -3.67 -19.55
C LYS A 262 -11.43 -3.28 -18.18
N LEU A 263 -11.06 -4.27 -17.39
CA LEU A 263 -10.55 -4.08 -16.04
C LEU A 263 -9.10 -3.58 -16.05
N PHE A 264 -8.85 -2.49 -15.32
CA PHE A 264 -7.51 -2.02 -15.01
C PHE A 264 -7.33 -1.88 -13.50
N LEU A 265 -6.29 -2.55 -12.99
CA LEU A 265 -5.96 -2.60 -11.56
C LEU A 265 -4.70 -1.77 -11.25
N LEU A 266 -4.74 -1.03 -10.15
CA LEU A 266 -3.55 -0.49 -9.48
C LEU A 266 -3.24 -1.36 -8.28
N ILE A 267 -2.08 -2.03 -8.28
CA ILE A 267 -1.69 -2.96 -7.22
C ILE A 267 -0.65 -2.29 -6.32
N ASN A 268 -0.97 -2.21 -5.04
CA ASN A 268 -0.13 -1.64 -3.99
C ASN A 268 0.49 -0.28 -4.37
N PRO A 269 -0.30 0.72 -4.79
CA PRO A 269 0.24 2.06 -5.05
C PRO A 269 0.89 2.64 -3.79
N PHE A 270 2.00 3.38 -3.94
CA PHE A 270 2.71 4.01 -2.82
C PHE A 270 2.02 5.27 -2.27
N TRP A 271 0.82 5.59 -2.73
CA TRP A 271 -0.01 6.67 -2.22
C TRP A 271 -1.30 6.16 -1.56
N ARG A 272 -1.80 6.93 -0.61
CA ARG A 272 -3.11 6.67 0.01
C ARG A 272 -4.21 7.53 -0.57
N ASN A 273 -3.91 8.81 -0.80
CA ASN A 273 -4.84 9.84 -1.23
C ASN A 273 -4.09 10.93 -2.03
N VAL A 274 -4.82 11.93 -2.51
CA VAL A 274 -4.27 13.04 -3.29
C VAL A 274 -3.20 13.82 -2.48
N GLU A 275 -3.34 13.87 -1.16
CA GLU A 275 -2.37 14.52 -0.25
C GLU A 275 -1.04 13.78 -0.16
N SER A 276 -0.95 12.55 -0.68
CA SER A 276 0.32 11.82 -0.78
C SER A 276 1.28 12.46 -1.80
N TRP A 277 0.76 13.29 -2.71
CA TRP A 277 1.58 14.15 -3.56
C TRP A 277 1.98 15.40 -2.78
N GLY A 278 3.17 15.32 -2.16
CA GLY A 278 3.80 16.46 -1.51
C GLY A 278 4.09 17.61 -2.48
N PHE A 279 4.47 18.76 -1.94
CA PHE A 279 4.92 19.89 -2.75
C PHE A 279 6.23 19.52 -3.46
N ASN A 280 6.15 19.26 -4.77
CA ASN A 280 7.30 18.94 -5.60
C ASN A 280 7.63 20.12 -6.52
N ILE A 281 8.75 20.80 -6.26
CA ILE A 281 9.23 21.93 -7.07
C ILE A 281 9.52 21.49 -8.52
N LEU A 282 9.93 20.24 -8.72
CA LEU A 282 10.23 19.68 -10.04
C LEU A 282 8.96 19.19 -10.77
N ALA A 283 7.83 19.08 -10.07
CA ALA A 283 6.54 18.68 -10.62
C ALA A 283 5.39 19.50 -9.99
N PRO A 284 5.32 20.82 -10.25
CA PRO A 284 4.42 21.74 -9.54
C PRO A 284 2.93 21.43 -9.74
N ASN A 285 2.57 20.62 -10.75
CA ASN A 285 1.20 20.21 -11.06
C ASN A 285 0.91 18.73 -10.74
N GLY A 286 1.82 18.02 -10.06
CA GLY A 286 1.68 16.58 -9.79
C GLY A 286 0.37 16.24 -9.06
N LYS A 287 0.02 17.02 -8.02
CA LYS A 287 -1.21 16.84 -7.24
C LYS A 287 -2.48 17.00 -8.08
N LYS A 288 -2.55 18.06 -8.91
CA LYS A 288 -3.70 18.30 -9.80
C LYS A 288 -3.84 17.18 -10.83
N ARG A 289 -2.73 16.76 -11.42
CA ARG A 289 -2.73 15.68 -12.41
C ARG A 289 -3.10 14.33 -11.79
N ALA A 290 -2.68 14.05 -10.56
CA ALA A 290 -3.08 12.84 -9.84
C ALA A 290 -4.59 12.81 -9.59
N GLN A 291 -5.18 13.96 -9.22
CA GLN A 291 -6.64 14.11 -9.10
C GLN A 291 -7.33 13.70 -10.41
N GLU A 292 -6.93 14.30 -11.53
CA GLU A 292 -7.53 14.05 -12.85
C GLU A 292 -7.34 12.61 -13.34
N VAL A 293 -6.13 12.05 -13.19
CA VAL A 293 -5.77 10.74 -13.77
C VAL A 293 -6.26 9.56 -12.92
N ILE A 294 -6.29 9.71 -11.59
CA ILE A 294 -6.57 8.60 -10.66
C ILE A 294 -7.89 8.83 -9.93
N PHE A 295 -8.04 9.93 -9.23
CA PHE A 295 -9.14 10.07 -8.27
C PHE A 295 -10.47 10.42 -8.95
N ASP A 296 -10.43 11.17 -10.05
CA ASP A 296 -11.59 11.53 -10.87
C ASP A 296 -12.00 10.37 -11.80
N ASN A 297 -11.04 9.54 -12.22
CA ASN A 297 -11.27 8.35 -13.05
C ASN A 297 -11.80 7.14 -12.27
N GLY A 298 -12.11 7.31 -10.98
CA GLY A 298 -12.85 6.31 -10.21
C GLY A 298 -12.07 5.04 -9.88
N TYR A 299 -10.77 5.13 -9.61
CA TYR A 299 -10.01 3.98 -9.09
C TYR A 299 -10.42 3.69 -7.65
N GLU A 300 -11.39 2.80 -7.47
CA GLU A 300 -11.95 2.45 -6.17
C GLU A 300 -11.12 1.38 -5.46
N VAL A 301 -10.95 1.49 -4.15
CA VAL A 301 -10.29 0.44 -3.35
C VAL A 301 -11.25 -0.72 -3.17
N THR A 302 -11.08 -1.78 -3.96
CA THR A 302 -11.96 -2.96 -3.94
C THR A 302 -11.44 -4.05 -3.01
N TYR A 303 -10.12 -4.13 -2.83
CA TYR A 303 -9.50 -5.00 -1.84
C TYR A 303 -8.31 -4.33 -1.18
N ALA A 304 -8.20 -4.44 0.14
CA ALA A 304 -7.03 -4.01 0.88
C ALA A 304 -6.86 -4.85 2.16
N VAL A 305 -5.62 -5.21 2.48
CA VAL A 305 -5.23 -5.71 3.79
C VAL A 305 -4.11 -4.82 4.30
N LEU A 306 -4.37 -4.10 5.38
CA LEU A 306 -3.43 -3.18 6.00
C LEU A 306 -3.05 -3.72 7.38
N ARG A 307 -1.78 -4.07 7.56
CA ARG A 307 -1.21 -4.38 8.88
C ARG A 307 -0.51 -3.15 9.45
N PHE A 308 -0.71 -2.88 10.72
CA PHE A 308 -0.01 -1.82 11.45
C PHE A 308 -0.17 -2.00 12.96
N SER A 309 0.68 -1.33 13.74
CA SER A 309 0.52 -1.32 15.19
C SER A 309 -0.28 -0.11 15.70
N ALA A 310 -1.20 -0.35 16.62
CA ALA A 310 -1.91 0.68 17.37
C ALA A 310 -1.90 0.33 18.86
N ARG A 311 -1.49 1.29 19.72
CA ARG A 311 -1.29 1.07 21.17
C ARG A 311 -0.38 -0.13 21.53
N GLY A 312 0.55 -0.50 20.64
CA GLY A 312 1.43 -1.65 20.84
C GLY A 312 0.76 -3.01 20.57
N GLU A 313 -0.49 -3.00 20.10
CA GLU A 313 -1.17 -4.18 19.57
C GLU A 313 -0.94 -4.28 18.07
N ASP A 314 -0.94 -5.50 17.54
CA ASP A 314 -0.87 -5.74 16.11
C ASP A 314 -2.29 -5.77 15.52
N CYS A 315 -2.54 -4.91 14.54
CA CYS A 315 -3.88 -4.62 14.02
C CYS A 315 -3.94 -4.88 12.51
N VAL A 316 -5.11 -5.32 12.05
CA VAL A 316 -5.38 -5.59 10.63
C VAL A 316 -6.68 -4.93 10.21
N ALA A 317 -6.62 -4.06 9.20
CA ALA A 317 -7.79 -3.52 8.52
C ALA A 317 -7.98 -4.22 7.17
N ILE A 318 -9.19 -4.69 6.90
CA ILE A 318 -9.53 -5.42 5.67
C ILE A 318 -10.66 -4.70 4.94
N LYS A 319 -10.42 -4.36 3.67
CA LYS A 319 -11.46 -3.99 2.71
C LYS A 319 -11.63 -5.15 1.73
N ALA A 320 -12.86 -5.62 1.56
CA ALA A 320 -13.20 -6.58 0.51
C ALA A 320 -14.59 -6.24 -0.01
N TYR A 321 -14.65 -5.65 -1.21
CA TYR A 321 -15.91 -5.25 -1.84
C TYR A 321 -16.94 -6.41 -1.86
N PRO A 322 -18.23 -6.18 -1.54
CA PRO A 322 -18.88 -4.90 -1.27
C PRO A 322 -18.86 -4.46 0.21
N TYR A 323 -18.14 -5.18 1.07
CA TYR A 323 -18.19 -4.98 2.52
C TYR A 323 -17.42 -3.73 2.95
N ASP A 324 -17.89 -3.10 4.03
CA ASP A 324 -17.18 -2.01 4.72
C ASP A 324 -15.85 -2.51 5.29
N TRP A 325 -14.95 -1.59 5.64
CA TRP A 325 -13.68 -1.95 6.26
C TRP A 325 -13.94 -2.71 7.55
N GLN A 326 -13.33 -3.89 7.67
CA GLN A 326 -13.38 -4.72 8.87
C GLN A 326 -12.09 -4.51 9.66
N MET A 327 -12.22 -4.32 10.96
CA MET A 327 -11.11 -3.99 11.85
C MET A 327 -10.83 -5.16 12.79
N TYR A 328 -9.57 -5.56 12.91
CA TYR A 328 -9.13 -6.67 13.75
C TYR A 328 -7.91 -6.29 14.58
N ALA A 329 -7.77 -6.89 15.76
CA ALA A 329 -6.51 -6.91 16.51
C ALA A 329 -6.14 -8.35 16.87
N TYR A 330 -4.86 -8.67 16.76
CA TYR A 330 -4.36 -9.96 17.17
C TYR A 330 -4.25 -10.04 18.69
N ARG A 331 -4.74 -11.15 19.23
CA ARG A 331 -4.61 -11.47 20.65
C ARG A 331 -3.93 -12.82 20.78
N GLU A 332 -3.05 -12.95 21.75
CA GLU A 332 -2.44 -14.23 22.08
C GLU A 332 -3.48 -15.19 22.68
N ASP A 333 -3.51 -16.42 22.17
CA ASP A 333 -4.35 -17.49 22.70
C ASP A 333 -3.93 -17.80 24.15
N PRO A 334 -4.86 -17.85 25.13
CA PRO A 334 -4.57 -18.33 26.48
C PRO A 334 -4.14 -19.79 26.55
N SER A 335 -4.57 -20.61 25.58
CA SER A 335 -4.43 -22.06 25.61
C SER A 335 -3.19 -22.57 24.87
N TRP A 336 -2.61 -21.74 23.98
CA TRP A 336 -1.50 -22.13 23.11
C TRP A 336 -0.43 -21.03 23.06
N PHE A 337 0.77 -21.37 23.55
CA PHE A 337 1.93 -20.49 23.49
C PHE A 337 2.26 -20.12 22.04
N ASN A 338 2.48 -18.82 21.77
CA ASN A 338 2.81 -18.23 20.46
C ASN A 338 1.74 -18.28 19.37
N LYS A 339 0.49 -18.67 19.67
CA LYS A 339 -0.60 -18.56 18.69
C LYS A 339 -1.33 -17.23 18.87
N GLU A 340 -1.37 -16.43 17.81
CA GLU A 340 -2.15 -15.20 17.76
C GLU A 340 -3.46 -15.46 17.00
N VAL A 341 -4.57 -14.97 17.53
CA VAL A 341 -5.90 -15.11 16.95
C VAL A 341 -6.46 -13.72 16.67
N PRO A 342 -6.99 -13.47 15.47
CA PRO A 342 -7.60 -12.18 15.15
C PRO A 342 -8.93 -12.02 15.87
N VAL A 343 -9.08 -10.92 16.61
CA VAL A 343 -10.31 -10.52 17.28
C VAL A 343 -10.96 -9.40 16.48
N TRP A 344 -12.18 -9.62 15.99
CA TRP A 344 -12.94 -8.60 15.27
C TRP A 344 -13.32 -7.46 16.21
N LEU A 345 -12.90 -6.24 15.88
CA LEU A 345 -13.11 -5.02 16.65
C LEU A 345 -14.40 -4.29 16.25
N GLY A 346 -14.71 -4.26 14.95
CA GLY A 346 -15.82 -3.53 14.38
C GLY A 346 -15.63 -3.28 12.88
N SER A 347 -16.43 -2.36 12.33
CA SER A 347 -16.34 -1.95 10.93
C SER A 347 -16.36 -0.43 10.74
N SER A 348 -15.84 0.04 9.61
CA SER A 348 -15.79 1.45 9.22
C SER A 348 -16.11 1.61 7.73
N VAL A 349 -16.87 2.65 7.38
CA VAL A 349 -17.17 2.97 5.96
C VAL A 349 -15.91 3.45 5.23
N GLU A 350 -15.10 4.29 5.90
CA GLU A 350 -13.85 4.83 5.39
C GLU A 350 -12.63 4.01 5.88
N GLU A 351 -11.47 4.18 5.23
CA GLU A 351 -10.21 3.55 5.64
C GLU A 351 -9.90 3.89 7.10
N PRO A 352 -9.79 2.88 8.00
CA PRO A 352 -9.76 3.15 9.42
C PRO A 352 -8.42 3.73 9.87
N THR A 353 -8.47 4.67 10.81
CA THR A 353 -7.28 5.35 11.35
C THR A 353 -6.77 4.68 12.63
N SER A 354 -5.50 4.89 12.97
CA SER A 354 -4.93 4.42 14.24
C SER A 354 -5.65 4.97 15.47
N ALA A 355 -6.25 6.16 15.36
CA ALA A 355 -7.09 6.75 16.42
C ALA A 355 -8.36 5.93 16.65
N GLN A 356 -9.06 5.52 15.59
CA GLN A 356 -10.25 4.66 15.69
C GLN A 356 -9.91 3.29 16.31
N TYR A 357 -8.78 2.69 15.92
CA TYR A 357 -8.29 1.47 16.57
C TYR A 357 -8.03 1.68 18.06
N SER A 358 -7.40 2.79 18.44
CA SER A 358 -7.09 3.10 19.83
C SER A 358 -8.36 3.20 20.69
N GLU A 359 -9.42 3.81 20.16
CA GLU A 359 -10.73 3.90 20.82
C GLU A 359 -11.37 2.51 20.99
N LEU A 360 -11.41 1.70 19.93
CA LEU A 360 -11.98 0.35 19.96
C LEU A 360 -11.22 -0.57 20.92
N LEU A 361 -9.88 -0.50 20.93
CA LEU A 361 -9.05 -1.27 21.85
C LEU A 361 -9.30 -0.84 23.31
N ASN A 362 -9.44 0.46 23.58
CA ASN A 362 -9.72 0.97 24.94
C ASN A 362 -11.07 0.49 25.50
N SER A 363 -12.07 0.31 24.64
CA SER A 363 -13.39 -0.16 25.05
C SER A 363 -13.43 -1.64 25.40
N ARG A 364 -12.38 -2.41 25.09
CA ARG A 364 -12.34 -3.86 25.25
C ARG A 364 -11.47 -4.30 26.43
N PRO A 365 -12.01 -5.08 27.38
CA PRO A 365 -11.26 -5.51 28.57
C PRO A 365 -10.01 -6.32 28.21
N GLU A 366 -10.07 -7.13 27.15
CA GLU A 366 -8.96 -7.99 26.71
C GLU A 366 -7.74 -7.23 26.16
N PHE A 367 -7.88 -5.93 25.85
CA PHE A 367 -6.80 -5.07 25.34
C PHE A 367 -6.44 -3.93 26.30
N LYS A 368 -6.91 -3.97 27.56
CA LYS A 368 -6.58 -2.93 28.56
C LYS A 368 -5.09 -2.89 28.89
N MET A 369 -4.45 -4.05 28.99
CA MET A 369 -3.01 -4.19 29.13
C MET A 369 -2.41 -4.34 27.74
N SER A 370 -1.24 -3.74 27.48
CA SER A 370 -0.56 -3.92 26.19
C SER A 370 -0.01 -5.35 26.02
N LYS A 371 0.24 -5.77 24.77
CA LYS A 371 0.89 -7.04 24.45
C LYS A 371 2.11 -7.33 25.33
N ASN A 372 3.04 -6.38 25.45
CA ASN A 372 4.23 -6.54 26.29
C ASN A 372 3.91 -6.76 27.77
N MET A 373 2.90 -6.07 28.31
CA MET A 373 2.47 -6.26 29.70
C MET A 373 1.84 -7.64 29.92
N ARG A 374 1.02 -8.10 28.96
CA ARG A 374 0.40 -9.44 29.02
C ARG A 374 1.46 -10.54 28.94
N GLN A 375 2.44 -10.40 28.04
CA GLN A 375 3.58 -11.32 27.95
C GLN A 375 4.39 -11.35 29.24
N MET A 376 4.63 -10.19 29.87
CA MET A 376 5.35 -10.10 31.14
C MET A 376 4.58 -10.77 32.29
N GLN A 377 3.25 -10.59 32.39
CA GLN A 377 2.44 -11.26 33.41
C GLN A 377 2.44 -12.78 33.27
N ARG A 378 2.35 -13.28 32.03
CA ARG A 378 2.47 -14.71 31.71
C ARG A 378 3.83 -15.27 32.13
N MET A 379 4.92 -14.56 31.79
CA MET A 379 6.26 -14.95 32.22
C MET A 379 6.44 -14.95 33.74
N MET A 380 5.65 -14.13 34.46
CA MET A 380 5.65 -14.06 35.92
C MET A 380 4.69 -15.07 36.58
N GLY A 381 3.93 -15.86 35.81
CA GLY A 381 3.03 -16.89 36.32
C GLY A 381 1.74 -16.38 36.99
N ASN A 382 1.31 -15.15 36.67
CA ASN A 382 0.13 -14.51 37.27
C ASN A 382 -1.16 -14.69 36.44
N ASP A 383 -1.34 -15.83 35.76
CA ASP A 383 -2.43 -16.01 34.78
C ASP A 383 -3.86 -16.17 35.36
N ASP A 384 -4.05 -16.04 36.67
CA ASP A 384 -5.38 -16.07 37.31
C ASP A 384 -5.77 -14.70 37.88
N GLN A 385 -6.40 -13.85 37.06
CA GLN A 385 -7.46 -12.92 37.48
C GLN A 385 -8.27 -12.33 36.32
#